data_AF-A0AAX3SZY0-F1
#
_entry.id   AF-A0AAX3SZY0-F1
#
_cell.length_a   1.000
_cell.length_b   1.000
_cell.length_c   1.000
_cell.angle_alpha   90.00
_cell.angle_beta   90.00
_cell.angle_gamma   90.00
#
_symmetry.space_group_name_H-M   'P 1'
#
loop_
_entity.id
_entity.type
_entity.pdbx_description
1 polymer ?
#
loop_
_entity_poly.entity_id
_entity_poly.type
_entity_poly.pdbx_seq_one_letter_code
_entity_poly.pdbx_strand_id
1 'polypeptide(L)' 'MKTIQTLIKDLTGINVEQNKISKYLENADLRCANLSYAKLQGANLQDTDLSFANLQDADLQGTEITKQQLEQLTVIEENE' A
#
# COMPACT_ATOMS: atom_id res chain seq x y z
N MET A 1 6.73 20.04 -8.85
CA MET A 1 5.52 19.72 -8.05
C MET A 1 5.23 18.25 -8.25
N LYS A 2 5.11 17.45 -7.19
CA LYS A 2 4.58 16.09 -7.30
C LYS A 2 3.10 16.23 -7.74
N THR A 3 2.69 15.51 -8.78
CA THR A 3 1.28 15.38 -9.17
C THR A 3 0.56 14.47 -8.18
N ILE A 4 -0.77 14.53 -8.12
CA ILE A 4 -1.57 13.57 -7.32
C ILE A 4 -1.19 12.13 -7.71
N GLN A 5 -0.96 11.86 -9.00
CA GLN A 5 -0.48 10.57 -9.50
C GLN A 5 0.92 10.17 -9.01
N THR A 6 1.82 11.11 -8.74
CA THR A 6 3.17 10.81 -8.19
C THR A 6 3.19 10.78 -6.67
N LEU A 7 2.20 11.37 -5.99
CA LEU A 7 2.01 11.18 -4.55
C LEU A 7 1.50 9.77 -4.23
N ILE A 8 0.60 9.22 -5.05
CA ILE A 8 0.01 7.89 -4.83
C ILE A 8 1.03 6.75 -5.05
N LYS A 9 2.04 6.98 -5.91
CA LYS A 9 3.09 5.99 -6.23
C LYS A 9 4.21 5.88 -5.18
N ASP A 10 4.32 6.85 -4.28
CA ASP A 10 5.37 6.92 -3.25
C ASP A 10 4.72 7.33 -1.93
N LEU A 11 4.34 6.32 -1.15
CA LEU A 11 3.74 6.45 0.18
C LEU A 11 4.69 5.92 1.27
N THR A 12 6.00 5.91 0.98
CA THR A 12 7.04 5.44 1.88
C THR A 12 6.91 6.10 3.26
N GLY A 13 6.87 5.30 4.32
CA GLY A 13 6.83 5.80 5.71
C GLY A 13 5.56 6.58 6.08
N ILE A 14 4.47 6.48 5.30
CA ILE A 14 3.23 7.16 5.63
C ILE A 14 2.68 6.65 6.96
N ASN A 15 2.32 7.58 7.84
CA ASN A 15 1.60 7.28 9.07
C ASN A 15 0.14 7.68 8.88
N VAL A 16 -0.76 6.71 9.01
CA VAL A 16 -2.18 7.00 8.84
C VAL A 16 -2.98 6.70 10.09
N GLU A 17 -3.76 7.68 10.54
CA GLU A 17 -4.93 7.41 11.36
C GLU A 17 -5.91 6.52 10.57
N GLN A 18 -6.19 5.32 11.09
CA GLN A 18 -6.98 4.22 10.48
C GLN A 18 -8.13 4.64 9.57
N ASN A 19 -8.89 5.67 9.95
CA ASN A 19 -10.13 6.03 9.27
C ASN A 19 -9.94 7.03 8.11
N LYS A 20 -8.77 7.65 7.96
CA LYS A 20 -8.57 8.75 7.01
C LYS A 20 -8.01 8.32 5.66
N ILE A 21 -7.16 7.28 5.57
CA ILE A 21 -6.64 6.79 4.28
C ILE A 21 -7.51 5.71 3.65
N SER A 22 -8.27 4.95 4.44
CA SER A 22 -9.10 3.86 3.91
C SER A 22 -9.98 4.36 2.76
N LYS A 23 -10.61 5.54 2.90
CA LYS A 23 -11.40 6.15 1.81
C LYS A 23 -10.60 6.56 0.55
N TYR A 24 -9.29 6.72 0.68
CA TYR A 24 -8.38 7.11 -0.41
C TYR A 24 -7.68 5.90 -1.04
N LEU A 25 -7.61 4.77 -0.33
CA LEU A 25 -6.99 3.53 -0.80
C LEU A 25 -8.03 2.54 -1.33
N GLU A 26 -9.26 2.59 -0.82
CA GLU A 26 -10.40 1.84 -1.34
C GLU A 26 -10.57 2.16 -2.84
N ASN A 27 -10.45 1.14 -3.69
CA ASN A 27 -10.42 1.26 -5.16
C ASN A 27 -9.25 2.05 -5.76
N ALA A 28 -8.17 2.31 -5.02
CA ALA A 28 -6.99 2.98 -5.55
C ALA A 28 -6.17 2.06 -6.46
N ASP A 29 -5.60 2.65 -7.51
CA ASP A 29 -4.55 2.02 -8.33
C ASP A 29 -3.19 2.28 -7.68
N LEU A 30 -2.70 1.31 -6.90
CA LEU A 30 -1.39 1.31 -6.24
C LEU A 30 -0.40 0.37 -6.93
N ARG A 31 -0.62 0.07 -8.22
CA ARG A 31 0.31 -0.76 -8.99
C ARG A 31 1.71 -0.15 -8.98
N CYS A 32 2.71 -0.97 -8.67
CA CYS A 32 4.11 -0.56 -8.54
C CYS A 32 4.37 0.54 -7.49
N ALA A 33 3.45 0.79 -6.55
CA ALA A 33 3.65 1.80 -5.52
C ALA A 33 4.72 1.35 -4.51
N ASN A 34 5.52 2.30 -4.01
CA ASN A 34 6.38 2.05 -2.86
C ASN A 34 5.61 2.34 -1.57
N LEU A 35 5.30 1.29 -0.83
CA LEU A 35 4.67 1.30 0.50
C LEU A 35 5.65 0.82 1.58
N SER A 36 6.96 0.81 1.31
CA SER A 36 7.93 0.34 2.29
C SER A 36 7.88 1.19 3.56
N TYR A 37 8.00 0.53 4.71
CA TYR A 37 7.90 1.14 6.04
C TYR A 37 6.56 1.84 6.34
N ALA A 38 5.52 1.64 5.52
CA ALA A 38 4.22 2.27 5.74
C ALA A 38 3.53 1.72 6.99
N LYS A 39 2.89 2.60 7.77
CA LYS A 39 2.05 2.21 8.92
C LYS A 39 0.59 2.15 8.46
N LEU A 40 0.18 0.96 8.04
CA LEU A 40 -1.15 0.70 7.47
C LEU A 40 -2.08 -0.02 8.46
N GLN A 41 -1.70 -0.18 9.73
CA GLN A 41 -2.49 -0.88 10.74
C GLN A 41 -3.98 -0.49 10.69
N GLY A 42 -4.87 -1.46 10.41
CA GLY A 42 -6.32 -1.25 10.33
C GLY A 42 -6.84 -0.49 9.10
N ALA A 43 -6.03 -0.27 8.07
CA ALA A 43 -6.49 0.31 6.81
C ALA A 43 -7.36 -0.68 6.02
N ASN A 44 -8.37 -0.16 5.31
CA ASN A 44 -9.10 -0.95 4.33
C ASN A 44 -8.40 -0.86 2.97
N LEU A 45 -7.86 -1.99 2.51
CA LEU A 45 -7.24 -2.17 1.19
C LEU A 45 -8.07 -3.13 0.31
N GLN A 46 -9.30 -3.46 0.71
CA GLN A 46 -10.21 -4.21 -0.15
C GLN A 46 -10.41 -3.42 -1.45
N ASP A 47 -10.35 -4.13 -2.57
CA ASP A 47 -10.48 -3.59 -3.93
C ASP A 47 -9.35 -2.64 -4.41
N THR A 48 -8.27 -2.46 -3.64
CA THR A 48 -7.04 -1.80 -4.12
C THR A 48 -6.25 -2.72 -5.07
N ASP A 49 -5.78 -2.21 -6.20
CA ASP A 49 -4.82 -2.95 -7.04
C ASP A 49 -3.39 -2.71 -6.50
N LEU A 50 -2.83 -3.73 -5.85
CA LEU A 50 -1.49 -3.72 -5.26
C LEU A 50 -0.47 -4.48 -6.12
N SER A 51 -0.79 -4.79 -7.38
CA SER A 51 0.11 -5.57 -8.24
C SER A 51 1.50 -4.91 -8.29
N PHE A 52 2.53 -5.68 -7.95
CA PHE A 52 3.94 -5.24 -7.91
C PHE A 52 4.26 -4.11 -6.90
N ALA A 53 3.40 -3.84 -5.91
CA ALA A 53 3.70 -2.86 -4.86
C ALA A 53 4.81 -3.37 -3.91
N ASN A 54 5.70 -2.48 -3.46
CA ASN A 54 6.69 -2.80 -2.43
C ASN A 54 6.07 -2.60 -1.04
N LEU A 55 5.96 -3.67 -0.26
CA LEU A 55 5.45 -3.65 1.13
C LEU A 55 6.53 -4.02 2.16
N GLN A 56 7.81 -3.96 1.80
CA GLN A 56 8.92 -4.25 2.70
C GLN A 56 8.79 -3.45 3.99
N ASP A 57 8.86 -4.15 5.13
CA ASP A 57 8.74 -3.57 6.48
C ASP A 57 7.45 -2.75 6.76
N ALA A 58 6.40 -2.90 5.94
CA ALA A 58 5.11 -2.26 6.21
C ALA A 58 4.37 -2.93 7.39
N ASP A 59 3.78 -2.12 8.27
CA ASP A 59 2.90 -2.62 9.33
C ASP A 59 1.48 -2.83 8.80
N LEU A 60 1.15 -4.10 8.56
CA LEU A 60 -0.13 -4.58 8.05
C LEU A 60 -1.01 -5.19 9.15
N GLN A 61 -0.78 -4.89 10.43
CA GLN A 61 -1.59 -5.48 11.48
C GLN A 61 -3.06 -5.04 11.36
N GLY A 62 -3.97 -6.01 11.19
CA GLY A 62 -5.41 -5.74 11.09
C GLY A 62 -5.84 -4.99 9.84
N THR A 63 -4.99 -4.87 8.81
CA THR A 63 -5.45 -4.39 7.49
C THR A 63 -6.47 -5.34 6.90
N GLU A 64 -7.47 -4.79 6.23
CA GLU A 64 -8.40 -5.55 5.43
C GLU A 64 -7.81 -5.74 4.02
N ILE A 65 -7.26 -6.91 3.75
CA ILE A 65 -6.69 -7.30 2.45
C ILE A 65 -7.14 -8.72 2.09
N THR A 66 -7.41 -8.97 0.82
CA THR A 66 -7.83 -10.30 0.34
C THR A 66 -6.63 -11.20 0.07
N LYS A 67 -6.84 -12.52 0.12
CA LYS A 67 -5.81 -13.52 -0.24
C LYS A 67 -5.31 -13.32 -1.69
N GLN A 68 -6.21 -12.98 -2.61
CA GLN A 68 -5.87 -12.74 -4.01
C GLN A 68 -4.94 -11.53 -4.18
N GLN A 69 -5.15 -10.46 -3.39
CA GLN A 69 -4.26 -9.29 -3.42
C GLN A 69 -2.88 -9.61 -2.84
N LEU A 70 -2.82 -10.41 -1.78
CA LEU A 70 -1.55 -10.92 -1.24
C LEU A 70 -0.76 -11.72 -2.29
N GLU A 71 -1.44 -12.54 -3.09
CA GLU A 71 -0.82 -13.33 -4.17
C GLU A 71 -0.31 -12.46 -5.34
N GLN A 72 -0.82 -11.23 -5.51
CA GLN A 72 -0.35 -10.27 -6.52
C GLN A 72 0.89 -9.48 -6.06
N LEU A 73 1.20 -9.51 -4.76
CA LEU A 73 2.40 -8.90 -4.24
C LEU A 73 3.60 -9.71 -4.71
N THR A 74 4.33 -9.16 -5.67
CA THR A 74 5.65 -9.67 -5.98
C THR A 74 6.57 -9.13 -4.91
N VAL A 75 7.18 -10.01 -4.10
CA VAL A 75 8.29 -9.61 -3.23
C VAL A 75 9.36 -9.06 -4.15
N ILE A 76 9.53 -7.75 -4.17
CA ILE A 76 10.67 -7.13 -4.82
C ILE A 76 11.80 -7.38 -3.83
N GLU A 77 12.52 -8.48 -4.00
CA GLU A 77 13.79 -8.66 -3.29
C GLU A 77 14.66 -7.48 -3.68
N GLU A 78 14.88 -6.56 -2.73
CA GLU A 78 16.03 -5.66 -2.80
C GLU A 78 17.27 -6.57 -2.72
N ASN A 79 17.76 -6.99 -3.89
CA ASN A 79 19.07 -7.60 -4.02
C ASN A 79 20.10 -6.58 -3.53
N GLU A 80 20.61 -6.77 -2.31
CA GLU A 80 21.96 -6.34 -1.92
C GLU A 80 22.95 -7.49 -2.10
#